data_AF-A0A847U820-F1
#
_entry.id   AF-A0A847U820-F1
#
_cell.length_a   1.000
_cell.length_b   1.000
_cell.length_c   1.000
_cell.angle_alpha   90.00
_cell.angle_beta   90.00
_cell.angle_gamma   90.00
#
_symmetry.space_group_name_H-M   'P 1'
#
loop_
_entity.id
_entity.type
_entity.pdbx_description
1 polymer ?
#
loop_
_entity_poly.entity_id
_entity_poly.type
_entity_poly.pdbx_seq_one_letter_code
_entity_poly.pdbx_strand_id
1 'polypeptide(L)'
;MTDDICGYEGTGGDGPCQNPATDGDSCWIDAHGGHVDGHGRPSLLEEHEDDILAAAREGLTYEGIARVAGIGVSTLHDWRDEYGDFSEALERARSEAERELIQDVDAEFVLERSYGYVKTEKREVDMDADVDASHDVTADFVTYSPEDDGDE
;
A
#
# COMPACT_ATOMS: atom_id res chain seq x y z
N MET A 1 2.28 36.92 -27.14
CA MET A 1 2.55 36.94 -25.70
C MET A 1 4.04 36.68 -25.61
N THR A 2 4.85 37.69 -25.31
CA THR A 2 6.25 37.45 -24.96
C THR A 2 6.22 36.82 -23.59
N ASP A 3 6.63 35.56 -23.48
CA ASP A 3 6.79 34.90 -22.18
C ASP A 3 7.93 35.66 -21.46
N ASP A 4 7.55 36.61 -20.62
CA ASP A 4 8.51 37.41 -19.85
C ASP A 4 9.30 36.46 -18.95
N ILE A 5 10.62 36.49 -19.10
CA ILE A 5 11.55 35.61 -18.40
C ILE A 5 11.74 36.12 -16.98
N CYS A 6 11.79 35.22 -15.99
CA CYS A 6 11.87 35.56 -14.56
C CYS A 6 13.01 36.53 -14.20
N GLY A 7 14.20 36.36 -14.77
CA GLY A 7 15.27 37.36 -14.64
C GLY A 7 15.86 37.55 -13.24
N TYR A 8 15.49 36.74 -12.24
CA TYR A 8 15.98 36.85 -10.87
C TYR A 8 17.51 36.75 -10.78
N GLU A 9 18.14 37.67 -10.03
CA GLU A 9 19.60 37.80 -9.92
C GLU A 9 20.15 37.07 -8.66
N GLY A 10 20.79 35.90 -8.84
CA GLY A 10 21.60 35.17 -7.84
C GLY A 10 21.20 33.70 -7.62
N THR A 11 22.01 32.75 -7.11
CA THR A 11 23.47 32.57 -7.00
C THR A 11 23.79 31.09 -7.30
N GLY A 12 23.49 30.62 -8.53
CA GLY A 12 23.56 29.19 -8.85
C GLY A 12 24.03 28.83 -10.27
N GLY A 13 24.48 29.79 -11.06
CA GLY A 13 24.95 29.57 -12.43
C GLY A 13 25.09 30.89 -13.19
N ASP A 14 25.81 30.88 -14.29
CA ASP A 14 26.27 32.04 -15.07
C ASP A 14 25.15 32.96 -15.64
N GLY A 15 24.45 33.71 -14.78
CA GLY A 15 23.52 34.77 -15.19
C GLY A 15 22.15 34.74 -14.51
N PRO A 16 21.25 35.68 -14.87
CA PRO A 16 19.91 35.79 -14.30
C PRO A 16 19.03 34.60 -14.71
N CYS A 17 18.05 34.25 -13.88
CA CYS A 17 17.14 33.12 -14.12
C CYS A 17 16.48 33.20 -15.51
N GLN A 18 16.64 32.14 -16.31
CA GLN A 18 16.07 32.05 -17.67
C GLN A 18 14.73 31.30 -17.72
N ASN A 19 14.15 30.95 -16.58
CA ASN A 19 12.86 30.28 -16.53
C ASN A 19 11.75 31.27 -16.97
N PRO A 20 10.71 30.79 -17.66
CA PRO A 20 9.53 31.62 -17.93
C PRO A 20 8.90 32.08 -16.61
N ALA A 21 8.43 33.33 -16.56
CA ALA A 21 7.65 33.80 -15.43
C ALA A 21 6.29 33.11 -15.42
N THR A 22 5.91 32.60 -14.25
CA THR A 22 4.64 31.90 -14.04
C THR A 22 3.61 32.82 -13.38
N ASP A 23 4.06 33.77 -12.54
CA ASP A 23 3.22 34.77 -11.88
C ASP A 23 3.93 36.14 -11.85
N GLY A 24 3.53 37.05 -12.74
CA GLY A 24 4.18 38.36 -12.83
C GLY A 24 5.63 38.25 -13.30
N ASP A 25 6.59 38.66 -12.46
CA ASP A 25 8.03 38.67 -12.76
C ASP A 25 8.80 37.47 -12.14
N SER A 26 8.12 36.53 -11.48
CA SER A 26 8.75 35.38 -10.80
C SER A 26 8.45 34.03 -11.47
N CYS A 27 9.39 33.08 -11.37
CA CYS A 27 9.17 31.68 -11.76
C CYS A 27 8.88 30.81 -10.53
N TRP A 28 8.49 29.54 -10.77
CA TRP A 28 8.13 28.52 -9.78
C TRP A 28 9.15 28.21 -8.67
N ILE A 29 10.29 28.88 -8.63
CA ILE A 29 11.31 28.72 -7.59
C ILE A 29 10.96 29.68 -6.44
N ASP A 30 10.77 29.15 -5.23
CA ASP A 30 10.43 29.95 -4.04
C ASP A 30 11.43 31.09 -3.79
N ALA A 31 12.72 30.84 -4.04
CA ALA A 31 13.77 31.85 -3.90
C ALA A 31 13.59 33.05 -4.86
N HIS A 32 12.88 32.87 -5.97
CA HIS A 32 12.61 33.93 -6.96
C HIS A 32 11.28 34.65 -6.69
N GLY A 33 10.60 34.34 -5.58
CA GLY A 33 9.31 34.93 -5.23
C GLY A 33 8.12 34.30 -5.95
N GLY A 34 8.31 33.16 -6.63
CA GLY A 34 7.18 32.33 -7.05
C GLY A 34 6.75 31.41 -5.91
N HIS A 35 5.59 30.79 -6.09
CA HIS A 35 5.08 29.80 -5.17
C HIS A 35 4.49 28.65 -5.97
N VAL A 36 4.96 27.43 -5.71
CA VAL A 36 4.33 26.23 -6.27
C VAL A 36 3.27 25.69 -5.31
N ASP A 37 2.19 26.44 -5.14
CA ASP A 37 0.97 25.84 -4.60
C ASP A 37 0.34 24.96 -5.68
N GLY A 38 0.47 23.64 -5.53
CA GLY A 38 -0.42 22.70 -6.23
C GLY A 38 -0.13 22.46 -7.71
N HIS A 39 1.05 22.77 -8.22
CA HIS A 39 1.48 22.30 -9.55
C HIS A 39 2.05 20.87 -9.49
N GLY A 40 1.34 19.97 -8.84
CA GLY A 40 1.55 18.53 -8.98
C GLY A 40 1.05 18.05 -10.34
N ARG A 41 1.57 16.91 -10.80
CA ARG A 41 0.93 16.14 -11.90
C ARG A 41 -0.55 15.97 -11.52
N PRO A 42 -1.51 16.23 -12.42
CA PRO A 42 -2.92 15.93 -12.16
C PRO A 42 -3.02 14.52 -11.57
N SER A 43 -3.66 14.39 -10.41
CA SER A 43 -3.83 13.07 -9.82
C SER A 43 -4.56 12.20 -10.83
N LEU A 44 -3.98 11.05 -11.18
CA LEU A 44 -4.65 10.07 -12.02
C LEU A 44 -5.80 9.37 -11.27
N LEU A 45 -6.29 9.96 -10.17
CA LEU A 45 -7.33 9.38 -9.34
C LEU A 45 -8.56 9.07 -10.17
N GLU A 46 -9.03 10.02 -10.97
CA GLU A 46 -10.21 9.84 -11.84
C GLU A 46 -10.05 8.67 -12.82
N GLU A 47 -8.82 8.35 -13.26
CA GLU A 47 -8.55 7.21 -14.16
C GLU A 47 -8.66 5.86 -13.45
N HIS A 48 -8.33 5.82 -12.15
CA HIS A 48 -8.23 4.59 -11.37
C HIS A 48 -9.39 4.42 -10.37
N GLU A 49 -10.22 5.43 -10.15
CA GLU A 49 -11.25 5.46 -9.11
C GLU A 49 -12.24 4.31 -9.27
N ASP A 50 -12.71 4.05 -10.48
CA ASP A 50 -13.67 2.97 -10.75
C ASP A 50 -13.09 1.59 -10.39
N ASP A 51 -11.84 1.31 -10.80
CA ASP A 51 -11.16 0.04 -10.50
C ASP A 51 -10.91 -0.11 -8.99
N ILE A 52 -10.53 0.98 -8.32
CA ILE A 52 -10.32 1.02 -6.86
C ILE A 52 -11.63 0.70 -6.14
N LEU A 53 -12.72 1.39 -6.50
CA LEU A 53 -14.02 1.21 -5.86
C LEU A 53 -14.62 -0.16 -6.18
N ALA A 54 -14.41 -0.70 -7.38
CA ALA A 54 -14.80 -2.07 -7.72
C ALA A 54 -14.07 -3.09 -6.83
N ALA A 55 -12.74 -3.02 -6.76
CA ALA A 55 -11.93 -3.90 -5.91
C ALA A 55 -12.30 -3.78 -4.41
N ALA A 56 -12.64 -2.58 -3.96
CA ALA A 56 -13.09 -2.35 -2.60
C ALA A 56 -14.42 -3.06 -2.27
N ARG A 57 -15.37 -3.08 -3.22
CA ARG A 57 -16.64 -3.81 -3.09
C ARG A 57 -16.46 -5.33 -3.08
N GLU A 58 -15.35 -5.83 -3.59
CA GLU A 58 -14.98 -7.25 -3.49
C GLU A 58 -14.34 -7.61 -2.14
N GLY A 59 -14.12 -6.63 -1.25
CA GLY A 59 -13.58 -6.85 0.09
C GLY A 59 -12.06 -7.02 0.14
N LEU A 60 -11.36 -6.55 -0.89
CA LEU A 60 -9.89 -6.61 -0.96
C LEU A 60 -9.23 -5.69 0.10
N THR A 61 -8.00 -6.06 0.50
CA THR A 61 -7.15 -5.19 1.34
C THR A 61 -6.65 -3.99 0.54
N TYR A 62 -6.13 -2.94 1.19
CA TYR A 62 -5.59 -1.79 0.48
C TYR A 62 -4.46 -2.17 -0.49
N GLU A 63 -3.62 -3.15 -0.13
CA GLU A 63 -2.59 -3.69 -1.03
C GLU A 63 -3.20 -4.47 -2.20
N GLY A 64 -4.31 -5.18 -1.98
CA GLY A 64 -5.06 -5.86 -3.03
C GLY A 64 -5.70 -4.88 -4.00
N ILE A 65 -6.38 -3.86 -3.48
CA ILE A 65 -7.00 -2.77 -4.23
C ILE A 65 -5.95 -2.05 -5.09
N ALA A 66 -4.84 -1.63 -4.49
CA ALA A 66 -3.76 -0.96 -5.21
C ALA A 66 -3.18 -1.84 -6.33
N ARG A 67 -3.03 -3.15 -6.09
CA ARG A 67 -2.56 -4.11 -7.09
C ARG A 67 -3.53 -4.25 -8.27
N VAL A 68 -4.84 -4.30 -8.01
CA VAL A 68 -5.87 -4.38 -9.05
C VAL A 68 -5.90 -3.11 -9.89
N ALA A 69 -5.86 -1.95 -9.23
CA ALA A 69 -5.88 -0.64 -9.90
C ALA A 69 -4.53 -0.26 -10.57
N GLY A 70 -3.47 -1.08 -10.39
CA GLY A 70 -2.16 -0.82 -10.99
C GLY A 70 -1.40 0.36 -10.36
N ILE A 71 -1.73 0.73 -9.13
CA ILE A 71 -1.13 1.85 -8.41
C ILE A 71 -0.26 1.40 -7.22
N GLY A 72 0.56 2.30 -6.70
CA GLY A 72 1.27 2.08 -5.44
C GLY A 72 0.33 2.19 -4.24
N VAL A 73 0.57 1.39 -3.19
CA VAL A 73 -0.22 1.45 -1.94
C VAL A 73 -0.09 2.82 -1.27
N SER A 74 1.10 3.44 -1.33
CA SER A 74 1.32 4.80 -0.84
C SER A 74 0.43 5.80 -1.58
N THR A 75 0.33 5.69 -2.91
CA THR A 75 -0.54 6.55 -3.73
C THR A 75 -2.01 6.44 -3.32
N LEU A 76 -2.49 5.23 -3.04
CA LEU A 76 -3.85 5.03 -2.53
C LEU A 76 -4.07 5.72 -1.17
N HIS A 77 -3.07 5.68 -0.29
CA HIS A 77 -3.14 6.38 1.00
C HIS A 77 -3.10 7.90 0.83
N ASP A 78 -2.18 8.41 0.00
CA ASP A 78 -2.07 9.84 -0.29
C ASP A 78 -3.41 10.37 -0.83
N TRP A 79 -4.04 9.66 -1.79
CA TRP A 79 -5.34 10.06 -2.33
C TRP A 79 -6.47 10.00 -1.30
N ARG A 80 -6.45 9.04 -0.39
CA ARG A 80 -7.44 8.97 0.69
C ARG A 80 -7.32 10.16 1.66
N ASP A 81 -6.10 10.62 1.90
CA ASP A 81 -5.84 11.74 2.79
C ASP A 81 -6.10 13.10 2.10
N GLU A 82 -5.87 13.20 0.79
CA GLU A 82 -6.05 14.41 -0.01
C GLU A 82 -7.51 14.62 -0.49
N TYR A 83 -8.20 13.54 -0.89
CA TYR A 83 -9.52 13.59 -1.52
C TYR A 83 -10.60 12.99 -0.60
N GLY A 84 -11.25 13.85 0.18
CA GLY A 84 -12.27 13.45 1.17
C GLY A 84 -13.45 12.68 0.55
N ASP A 85 -13.99 13.15 -0.58
CA ASP A 85 -15.13 12.50 -1.25
C ASP A 85 -14.79 11.07 -1.72
N PHE A 86 -13.58 10.90 -2.26
CA PHE A 86 -13.05 9.59 -2.64
C PHE A 86 -12.87 8.68 -1.43
N SER A 87 -12.31 9.21 -0.34
CA SER A 87 -12.14 8.47 0.92
C SER A 87 -13.48 7.93 1.42
N GLU A 88 -14.51 8.79 1.46
CA GLU A 88 -15.85 8.37 1.87
C GLU A 88 -16.46 7.32 0.92
N ALA A 89 -16.25 7.47 -0.40
CA ALA A 89 -16.71 6.50 -1.39
C ALA A 89 -16.05 5.13 -1.19
N LEU A 90 -14.73 5.13 -0.97
CA LEU A 90 -13.94 3.94 -0.69
C LEU A 90 -14.37 3.25 0.61
N GLU A 91 -14.59 4.02 1.68
CA GLU A 91 -15.09 3.48 2.96
C GLU A 91 -16.47 2.85 2.83
N ARG A 92 -17.40 3.48 2.10
CA ARG A 92 -18.72 2.89 1.82
C ARG A 92 -18.59 1.58 1.04
N ALA A 93 -17.81 1.56 -0.03
CA ALA A 93 -17.57 0.37 -0.84
C ALA A 93 -17.02 -0.79 0.01
N ARG A 94 -16.05 -0.50 0.88
CA ARG A 94 -15.50 -1.51 1.80
C ARG A 94 -16.50 -1.97 2.86
N SER A 95 -17.34 -1.07 3.37
CA SER A 95 -18.39 -1.43 4.34
C SER A 95 -19.46 -2.34 3.74
N GLU A 96 -19.81 -2.14 2.47
CA GLU A 96 -20.71 -3.04 1.73
C GLU A 96 -20.13 -4.45 1.67
N ALA A 97 -18.87 -4.58 1.23
CA ALA A 97 -18.16 -5.85 1.17
C ALA A 97 -18.02 -6.53 2.53
N GLU A 98 -17.64 -5.77 3.57
CA GLU A 98 -17.50 -6.29 4.93
C GLU A 98 -18.81 -6.87 5.45
N ARG A 99 -19.94 -6.21 5.19
CA ARG A 99 -21.26 -6.71 5.60
C ARG A 99 -21.64 -8.01 4.90
N GLU A 100 -21.30 -8.14 3.62
CA GLU A 100 -21.54 -9.37 2.85
C GLU A 100 -20.66 -10.50 3.40
N LEU A 101 -19.35 -10.26 3.53
CA LEU A 101 -18.40 -11.23 4.06
C LEU A 101 -18.80 -11.72 5.45
N ILE A 102 -19.18 -10.83 6.37
CA ILE A 102 -19.61 -11.21 7.73
C ILE A 102 -20.88 -12.07 7.71
N GLN A 103 -21.79 -11.86 6.76
CA GLN A 103 -23.02 -12.65 6.63
C GLN A 103 -22.75 -14.05 6.05
N ASP A 104 -21.66 -14.22 5.31
CA ASP A 104 -21.29 -15.48 4.66
C ASP A 104 -20.38 -16.38 5.51
N VAL A 105 -19.88 -15.93 6.66
CA VAL A 105 -19.12 -16.76 7.61
C VAL A 105 -19.96 -17.30 8.75
N ASP A 106 -19.52 -18.44 9.31
CA ASP A 106 -20.11 -19.02 10.52
C ASP A 106 -20.05 -18.04 11.71
N ALA A 107 -21.17 -17.87 12.40
CA ALA A 107 -21.27 -16.99 13.56
C ALA A 107 -20.25 -17.37 14.66
N GLU A 108 -19.94 -18.66 14.83
CA GLU A 108 -18.93 -19.11 15.79
C GLU A 108 -17.54 -18.54 15.47
N PHE A 109 -17.16 -18.51 14.18
CA PHE A 109 -15.87 -17.95 13.75
C PHE A 109 -15.78 -16.45 14.05
N VAL A 110 -16.85 -15.70 13.80
CA VAL A 110 -16.92 -14.25 14.08
C VAL A 110 -16.84 -13.97 15.58
N LEU A 111 -17.56 -14.75 16.39
CA LEU A 111 -17.55 -14.61 17.86
C LEU A 111 -16.20 -15.03 18.45
N GLU A 112 -15.56 -16.09 17.93
CA GLU A 112 -14.24 -16.55 18.36
C GLU A 112 -13.22 -15.41 18.24
N ARG A 113 -13.19 -14.74 17.07
CA ARG A 113 -12.26 -13.64 16.79
C ARG A 113 -12.61 -12.35 17.53
N SER A 114 -13.89 -11.99 17.64
CA SER A 114 -14.30 -10.73 18.29
C SER A 114 -14.13 -10.73 19.81
N TYR A 115 -14.33 -11.87 20.47
CA TYR A 115 -14.14 -12.00 21.92
C TYR A 115 -12.73 -12.47 22.32
N GLY A 116 -11.82 -12.64 21.36
CA GLY A 116 -10.43 -13.03 21.63
C GLY A 116 -10.30 -14.46 22.17
N TYR A 117 -11.19 -15.36 21.77
CA TYR A 117 -11.06 -16.77 22.12
C TYR A 117 -9.80 -17.34 21.47
N VAL A 118 -9.06 -18.16 22.22
CA VAL A 118 -7.86 -18.85 21.74
C VAL A 118 -8.20 -20.32 21.54
N LYS A 119 -8.34 -20.74 20.28
CA LYS A 119 -8.54 -22.15 19.94
C LYS A 119 -7.23 -22.91 20.08
N THR A 120 -7.27 -24.00 20.85
CA THR A 120 -6.16 -24.97 20.95
C THR A 120 -6.62 -26.27 20.30
N GLU A 121 -5.96 -26.68 19.21
CA GLU A 121 -6.26 -27.93 18.52
C GLU A 121 -5.29 -29.03 18.96
N LYS A 122 -5.83 -30.17 19.39
CA LYS A 122 -5.06 -31.41 19.59
C LYS A 122 -5.37 -32.35 18.44
N ARG A 123 -4.35 -32.74 17.68
CA ARG A 123 -4.48 -33.69 16.59
C ARG A 123 -3.79 -34.99 16.97
N GLU A 124 -4.58 -36.03 17.16
CA GLU A 124 -4.07 -37.39 17.31
C GLU A 124 -3.86 -37.97 15.90
N VAL A 125 -2.68 -38.53 15.66
CA VAL A 125 -2.32 -39.17 14.39
C VAL A 125 -2.05 -40.63 14.71
N ASP A 126 -2.97 -41.50 14.31
CA ASP A 126 -2.73 -42.95 14.35
C ASP A 126 -1.69 -43.30 13.30
N MET A 127 -0.51 -43.69 13.76
CA MET A 127 0.56 -44.16 12.89
C MET A 127 0.40 -45.67 12.71
N ASP A 128 -0.47 -46.07 11.78
CA ASP A 128 -0.52 -47.44 11.24
C ASP A 128 0.67 -47.67 10.31
N ALA A 129 1.88 -47.51 10.83
CA ALA A 129 3.10 -47.96 10.20
C ALA A 129 3.61 -49.15 11.00
N ASP A 130 3.99 -50.23 10.32
CA ASP A 130 4.89 -51.25 10.88
C ASP A 130 6.22 -50.55 11.19
N VAL A 131 6.28 -49.89 12.34
CA VAL A 131 7.52 -49.32 12.88
C VAL A 131 8.38 -50.50 13.29
N ASP A 132 9.41 -50.77 12.50
CA ASP A 132 10.47 -51.68 12.91
C ASP A 132 11.14 -51.08 14.16
N ALA A 133 10.71 -51.55 15.33
CA ALA A 133 11.17 -51.11 16.64
C ALA A 133 12.62 -51.55 16.95
N SER A 134 13.39 -52.03 15.97
CA SER A 134 14.78 -52.42 16.15
C SER A 134 15.75 -51.24 16.31
N HIS A 135 15.31 -50.01 16.06
CA HIS A 135 16.13 -48.81 16.24
C HIS A 135 15.44 -47.82 17.16
N ASP A 136 16.10 -47.50 18.28
CA ASP A 136 15.77 -46.40 19.17
C ASP A 136 15.90 -45.08 18.39
N VAL A 137 14.80 -44.64 17.74
CA VAL A 137 14.76 -43.36 17.04
C VAL A 137 14.47 -42.27 18.07
N THR A 138 15.52 -41.78 18.71
CA THR A 138 15.46 -40.49 19.40
C THR A 138 15.26 -39.41 18.34
N ALA A 139 14.15 -38.66 18.43
CA ALA A 139 13.86 -37.54 17.54
C ALA A 139 14.89 -36.42 17.77
N ASP A 140 16.05 -36.52 17.11
CA ASP A 140 17.02 -35.43 17.04
C ASP A 140 16.55 -34.45 15.97
N PHE A 141 16.16 -33.27 16.42
CA PHE A 141 15.70 -32.17 15.57
C PHE A 141 16.90 -31.61 14.80
N VAL A 142 17.06 -32.05 13.56
CA VAL A 142 18.12 -31.56 12.66
C VAL A 142 17.80 -30.12 12.23
N THR A 143 18.46 -29.13 12.84
CA THR A 143 18.50 -27.76 12.30
C THR A 143 19.60 -27.68 11.26
N TYR A 144 19.24 -27.37 10.02
CA TYR A 144 20.20 -27.05 8.97
C TYR A 144 20.73 -25.62 9.20
N SER A 145 21.98 -25.50 9.65
CA SER A 145 22.72 -24.24 9.57
C SER A 145 23.32 -24.15 8.17
N PRO A 146 23.00 -23.13 7.36
CA PRO A 146 23.65 -22.95 6.07
C PRO A 146 25.15 -22.71 6.31
N GLU A 147 25.98 -23.54 5.69
CA GLU A 147 27.44 -23.43 5.78
C GLU A 147 27.88 -22.11 5.13
N ASP A 148 28.68 -21.35 5.87
CA ASP A 148 29.37 -20.15 5.43
C ASP A 148 30.50 -20.59 4.48
N ASP A 149 30.19 -20.65 3.18
CA ASP A 149 31.21 -20.82 2.13
C ASP A 149 32.03 -19.52 2.03
N GLY A 150 33.04 -19.43 2.91
CA GLY A 150 34.15 -18.51 2.76
C GLY A 150 35.01 -18.94 1.57
N ASP A 151 34.79 -18.32 0.42
CA ASP A 151 35.74 -18.34 -0.69
C ASP A 151 36.89 -17.34 -0.43
N GLU A 152 38.10 -17.86 -0.63
CA GLU A 152 39.45 -17.34 -0.37
C GLU A 152 39.86 -16.15 -1.26
#